data_AF-A0A938SC49-F1
#
_entry.id   AF-A0A938SC49-F1
#
_cell.length_a   1.000
_cell.length_b   1.000
_cell.length_c   1.000
_cell.angle_alpha   90.00
_cell.angle_beta   90.00
_cell.angle_gamma   90.00
#
_symmetry.space_group_name_H-M   'P 1'
#
loop_
_entity.id
_entity.type
_entity.pdbx_description
1 polymer ?
#
loop_
_entity_poly.entity_id
_entity_poly.type
_entity_poly.pdbx_seq_one_letter_code
_entity_poly.pdbx_strand_id
1 'polypeptide(L)'
;MKRLATLLCVAMLLSQPLEAVAVNLIRNPGFEAGLASWHSRANEPSCASVDVSAHSGKSCVRLKAIASNCGIQTSPLYPGLDIQLDRTYALSAFVKNNGVRQGQFGIRLYCNDAEERCIVMKSFGEITAQTPAGGWQKHTFRFGPGADFQVPRETDHVFVRASFYRKDGDCEGEVMLDDFELVRENAKAARPVQDGEKGAVAVWRLEKATSGPLAEVVAGRLRERGYAATVLSTNDLTDDEKLSADLFDLLLVLDGSAYPVPGKMPLLRFLRGGGSLLVLGRPGAQAELYPTAGGWATEAELAVTPHADVPVNIAAGRDADVWKLNMDAKESKPSLELIADGDTRSLQMRSQLTAFQYATLDATPPPDTSFCILRFFAKGDARTPYLAVELNEKDKSRWKAVVPLSTSWQEYSLHTARFISYATEGRGGDGDHFHVERAAQVSFGYPSSLVGKGERSFSIRDVCWRKSRVAQDAPIRDGFV
;
A
#
# COMPACT_ATOMS: atom_id res chain seq x y z
N MET A 1 -21.82 28.09 -9.21
CA MET A 1 -22.51 26.79 -9.04
C MET A 1 -23.00 26.18 -10.36
N LYS A 2 -23.92 26.79 -11.12
CA LYS A 2 -24.37 26.25 -12.43
C LYS A 2 -23.21 25.93 -13.40
N ARG A 3 -22.19 26.79 -13.48
CA ARG A 3 -21.04 26.62 -14.39
C ARG A 3 -20.16 25.39 -14.13
N LEU A 4 -19.99 24.94 -12.88
CA LEU A 4 -19.13 23.78 -12.55
C LEU A 4 -19.83 22.45 -12.88
N ALA A 5 -21.12 22.34 -12.54
CA ALA A 5 -21.96 21.22 -12.94
C ALA A 5 -22.12 21.14 -14.47
N THR A 6 -22.23 22.29 -15.15
CA THR A 6 -22.24 22.35 -16.61
C THR A 6 -20.89 21.95 -17.23
N LEU A 7 -19.75 22.34 -16.66
CA LEU A 7 -18.43 21.91 -17.16
C LEU A 7 -18.21 20.41 -17.00
N LEU A 8 -18.62 19.83 -15.86
CA LEU A 8 -18.53 18.39 -15.62
C LEU A 8 -19.43 17.59 -16.57
N CYS A 9 -20.65 18.10 -16.81
CA CYS A 9 -21.54 17.52 -17.81
C CYS A 9 -20.94 17.62 -19.22
N VAL A 10 -20.27 18.72 -19.60
CA VAL A 10 -19.65 18.86 -20.92
C VAL A 10 -18.47 17.91 -21.11
N ALA A 11 -17.63 17.71 -20.08
CA ALA A 11 -16.54 16.73 -20.13
C ALA A 11 -17.05 15.28 -20.26
N MET A 12 -18.13 14.92 -19.56
CA MET A 12 -18.73 13.58 -19.65
C MET A 12 -19.65 13.38 -20.87
N LEU A 13 -20.17 14.45 -21.48
CA LEU A 13 -20.93 14.38 -22.74
C LEU A 13 -20.05 14.15 -23.97
N LEU A 14 -18.74 14.43 -23.84
CA LEU A 14 -17.75 14.22 -24.90
C LEU A 14 -16.97 12.90 -24.74
N SER A 15 -17.12 12.21 -23.61
CA SER A 15 -16.51 10.90 -23.39
C SER A 15 -17.38 9.80 -24.00
N GLN A 16 -16.73 8.88 -24.73
CA GLN A 16 -17.29 7.57 -25.09
C GLN A 16 -17.77 6.82 -23.82
N PRO A 17 -18.57 5.74 -23.93
CA PRO A 17 -18.85 4.87 -22.79
C PRO A 17 -17.55 4.64 -22.00
N LEU A 18 -17.62 4.77 -20.66
CA LEU A 18 -16.51 4.43 -19.79
C LEU A 18 -16.32 2.92 -19.88
N GLU A 19 -15.55 2.47 -20.86
CA GLU A 19 -15.00 1.13 -20.85
C GLU A 19 -13.82 1.15 -19.89
N ALA A 20 -13.93 0.35 -18.82
CA ALA A 20 -12.80 0.07 -17.96
C ALA A 20 -11.67 -0.50 -18.83
N VAL A 21 -10.58 0.27 -18.96
CA VAL A 21 -9.37 -0.22 -19.63
C VAL A 21 -8.84 -1.38 -18.79
N ALA A 22 -8.70 -2.55 -19.40
CA ALA A 22 -8.13 -3.71 -18.72
C ALA A 22 -6.71 -3.36 -18.23
N VAL A 23 -6.53 -3.32 -16.91
CA VAL A 23 -5.24 -3.03 -16.28
C VAL A 23 -4.38 -4.28 -16.38
N ASN A 24 -3.23 -4.17 -17.03
CA ASN A 24 -2.22 -5.23 -17.02
C ASN A 24 -1.52 -5.26 -15.66
N LEU A 25 -1.62 -6.40 -14.96
CA LEU A 25 -1.04 -6.59 -13.63
C LEU A 25 0.47 -6.85 -13.68
N ILE A 26 1.04 -7.17 -14.85
CA ILE A 26 2.48 -7.33 -15.01
C ILE A 26 3.14 -5.96 -15.19
N ARG A 27 4.08 -5.64 -14.30
CA ARG A 27 4.89 -4.42 -14.40
C ARG A 27 6.01 -4.61 -15.42
N ASN A 28 6.29 -3.54 -16.19
CA ASN A 28 7.29 -3.55 -17.25
C ASN A 28 7.14 -4.77 -18.20
N PRO A 29 5.95 -4.95 -18.81
CA PRO A 29 5.60 -6.17 -19.54
C PRO A 29 6.38 -6.36 -20.85
N GLY A 30 6.80 -5.26 -21.48
CA GLY A 30 7.62 -5.23 -22.70
C GLY A 30 9.06 -4.78 -22.47
N PHE A 31 9.57 -4.84 -21.24
CA PHE A 31 11.00 -4.63 -20.94
C PHE A 31 11.60 -3.26 -21.35
N GLU A 32 10.77 -2.24 -21.60
CA GLU A 32 11.21 -0.88 -21.95
C GLU A 32 12.01 -0.19 -20.83
N ALA A 33 11.82 -0.63 -19.58
CA ALA A 33 12.63 -0.23 -18.43
C ALA A 33 13.72 -1.27 -18.09
N GLY A 34 14.18 -2.02 -19.10
CA GLY A 34 15.11 -3.13 -18.94
C GLY A 34 14.52 -4.26 -18.10
N LEU A 35 15.28 -4.77 -17.13
CA LEU A 35 14.83 -5.83 -16.21
C LEU A 35 14.16 -5.29 -14.94
N ALA A 36 13.77 -4.01 -14.88
CA ALA A 36 13.06 -3.49 -13.72
C ALA A 36 11.78 -4.30 -13.45
N SER A 37 11.56 -4.72 -12.20
CA SER A 37 10.47 -5.62 -11.75
C SER A 37 10.59 -7.09 -12.17
N TRP A 38 11.68 -7.49 -12.82
CA TRP A 38 12.00 -8.85 -13.20
C TRP A 38 13.32 -9.29 -12.58
N HIS A 39 13.35 -10.47 -11.97
CA HIS A 39 14.56 -10.95 -11.30
C HIS A 39 14.72 -12.47 -11.44
N SER A 40 15.97 -12.94 -11.40
CA SER A 40 16.28 -14.36 -11.26
C SER A 40 16.17 -14.79 -9.79
N ARG A 41 16.03 -16.09 -9.54
CA ARG A 41 16.12 -16.62 -8.17
C ARG A 41 17.53 -16.44 -7.62
N ALA A 42 17.65 -16.24 -6.30
CA ALA A 42 18.92 -15.93 -5.63
C ALA A 42 20.06 -16.93 -5.90
N ASN A 43 19.73 -18.20 -6.21
CA ASN A 43 20.70 -19.26 -6.44
C ASN A 43 20.77 -19.73 -7.90
N GLU A 44 20.22 -18.96 -8.84
CA GLU A 44 20.27 -19.29 -10.27
C GLU A 44 21.23 -18.36 -11.01
N PRO A 45 21.96 -18.87 -12.01
CA PRO A 45 22.78 -18.02 -12.86
C PRO A 45 21.89 -17.03 -13.61
N SER A 46 22.36 -15.78 -13.72
CA SER A 46 21.71 -14.81 -14.60
C SER A 46 21.81 -15.29 -16.03
N CYS A 47 20.66 -15.46 -16.68
CA CYS A 47 20.57 -15.80 -18.09
C CYS A 47 19.77 -14.79 -18.92
N ALA A 48 19.39 -13.67 -18.30
CA ALA A 48 18.56 -12.64 -18.91
C ALA A 48 19.38 -11.42 -19.32
N SER A 49 19.13 -10.93 -20.53
CA SER A 49 19.69 -9.68 -21.04
C SER A 49 18.66 -8.93 -21.87
N VAL A 50 18.66 -7.60 -21.82
CA VAL A 50 17.80 -6.76 -22.66
C VAL A 50 18.30 -6.80 -24.10
N ASP A 51 17.37 -6.88 -25.06
CA ASP A 51 17.66 -6.92 -26.48
C ASP A 51 16.73 -5.96 -27.26
N VAL A 52 17.19 -5.46 -28.41
CA VAL A 52 16.45 -4.50 -29.25
C VAL A 52 15.61 -5.15 -30.35
N SER A 53 15.72 -6.47 -30.54
CA SER A 53 14.94 -7.21 -31.53
C SER A 53 13.56 -7.62 -31.01
N ALA A 54 12.86 -6.63 -30.44
CA ALA A 54 11.58 -6.76 -29.77
C ALA A 54 10.42 -7.15 -30.69
N HIS A 55 9.36 -7.71 -30.10
CA HIS A 55 8.09 -7.93 -30.80
C HIS A 55 7.37 -6.59 -31.00
N SER A 56 7.33 -5.78 -29.94
CA SER A 56 6.79 -4.42 -29.97
C SER A 56 7.72 -3.48 -29.18
N GLY A 57 7.52 -2.17 -29.30
CA GLY A 57 8.37 -1.21 -28.60
C GLY A 57 9.83 -1.21 -29.08
N LYS A 58 10.76 -0.95 -28.15
CA LYS A 58 12.21 -0.84 -28.41
C LYS A 58 13.01 -1.96 -27.78
N SER A 59 12.45 -2.66 -26.79
CA SER A 59 13.19 -3.62 -25.99
C SER A 59 12.38 -4.89 -25.76
N CYS A 60 13.09 -5.98 -25.58
CA CYS A 60 12.54 -7.25 -25.11
C CYS A 60 13.59 -7.91 -24.21
N VAL A 61 13.29 -9.08 -23.65
CA VAL A 61 14.28 -9.87 -22.91
C VAL A 61 14.70 -11.10 -23.68
N ARG A 62 16.02 -11.31 -23.76
CA ARG A 62 16.64 -12.55 -24.24
C ARG A 62 16.99 -13.41 -23.02
N LEU A 63 16.55 -14.67 -23.03
CA LEU A 63 16.97 -15.69 -22.07
C LEU A 63 17.87 -16.72 -22.76
N LYS A 64 19.08 -16.92 -22.24
CA LYS A 64 20.06 -17.86 -22.80
C LYS A 64 20.59 -18.83 -21.74
N ALA A 65 20.12 -20.07 -21.78
CA ALA A 65 20.63 -21.14 -20.93
C ALA A 65 21.91 -21.76 -21.51
N ILE A 66 22.91 -21.94 -20.64
CA ILE A 66 24.18 -22.61 -20.95
C ILE A 66 24.48 -23.56 -19.80
N ALA A 67 24.28 -24.85 -20.02
CA ALA A 67 24.48 -25.92 -19.03
C ALA A 67 23.87 -25.62 -17.65
N SER A 68 22.71 -24.96 -17.62
CA SER A 68 22.10 -24.50 -16.36
C SER A 68 20.59 -24.28 -16.49
N ASN A 69 19.85 -24.63 -15.41
CA ASN A 69 18.51 -24.12 -15.19
C ASN A 69 18.59 -22.64 -14.85
N CYS A 70 17.72 -21.84 -15.46
CA CYS A 70 17.72 -20.41 -15.26
C CYS A 70 16.36 -19.80 -15.66
N GLY A 71 16.09 -18.59 -15.19
CA GLY A 71 14.95 -17.83 -15.66
C GLY A 71 14.80 -16.48 -14.99
N ILE A 72 13.66 -15.85 -15.27
CA ILE A 72 13.21 -14.60 -14.66
C ILE A 72 11.78 -14.73 -14.16
N GLN A 73 11.47 -14.01 -13.10
CA GLN A 73 10.14 -13.95 -12.51
C GLN A 73 9.76 -12.52 -12.14
N THR A 74 8.45 -12.28 -12.09
CA THR A 74 7.88 -11.02 -11.58
C THR A 74 7.99 -10.93 -10.07
N SER A 75 7.75 -9.74 -9.51
CA SER A 75 7.37 -9.63 -8.10
C SER A 75 6.09 -10.44 -7.80
N PRO A 76 5.89 -10.89 -6.56
CA PRO A 76 4.65 -11.53 -6.13
C PRO A 76 3.43 -10.65 -6.35
N LEU A 77 2.32 -11.29 -6.70
CA LEU A 77 0.96 -10.74 -6.78
C LEU A 77 0.11 -11.46 -5.74
N TYR A 78 -0.62 -10.71 -4.92
CA TYR A 78 -1.32 -11.25 -3.77
C TYR A 78 -2.83 -11.39 -4.03
N PRO A 79 -3.44 -12.56 -3.78
CA PRO A 79 -4.89 -12.72 -3.69
C PRO A 79 -5.52 -11.71 -2.72
N GLY A 80 -6.68 -11.16 -3.10
CA GLY A 80 -7.38 -10.13 -2.34
C GLY A 80 -6.78 -8.72 -2.47
N LEU A 81 -5.66 -8.56 -3.18
CA LEU A 81 -5.02 -7.27 -3.42
C LEU A 81 -4.79 -7.03 -4.93
N ASP A 82 -4.07 -7.92 -5.58
CA ASP A 82 -3.72 -7.84 -7.01
C ASP A 82 -4.65 -8.71 -7.86
N ILE A 83 -4.96 -9.91 -7.39
CA ILE A 83 -5.88 -10.85 -8.04
C ILE A 83 -7.02 -11.23 -7.10
N GLN A 84 -8.17 -11.58 -7.66
CA GLN A 84 -9.39 -11.94 -6.95
C GLN A 84 -9.73 -13.38 -7.34
N LEU A 85 -9.80 -14.29 -6.37
CA LEU A 85 -9.92 -15.73 -6.63
C LEU A 85 -11.28 -16.13 -7.23
N ASP A 86 -12.27 -15.24 -7.15
CA ASP A 86 -13.59 -15.38 -7.76
C ASP A 86 -13.66 -14.76 -9.18
N ARG A 87 -12.52 -14.37 -9.75
CA ARG A 87 -12.40 -13.76 -11.08
C ARG A 87 -11.52 -14.59 -12.02
N THR A 88 -11.84 -14.50 -13.30
CA THR A 88 -11.09 -15.15 -14.38
C THR A 88 -10.06 -14.17 -14.95
N TYR A 89 -8.86 -14.67 -15.24
CA TYR A 89 -7.77 -13.91 -15.81
C TYR A 89 -7.20 -14.63 -17.03
N ALA A 90 -6.70 -13.84 -17.97
CA ALA A 90 -5.86 -14.30 -19.06
C ALA A 90 -4.42 -13.87 -18.80
N LEU A 91 -3.50 -14.84 -18.80
CA LEU A 91 -2.06 -14.58 -18.86
C LEU A 91 -1.55 -14.91 -20.26
N SER A 92 -0.83 -13.97 -20.86
CA SER A 92 -0.20 -14.16 -22.15
C SER A 92 1.20 -13.54 -22.23
N ALA A 93 1.98 -13.98 -23.21
CA ALA A 93 3.25 -13.36 -23.59
C ALA A 93 3.59 -13.72 -25.03
N PHE A 94 4.41 -12.89 -25.68
CA PHE A 94 5.05 -13.23 -26.94
C PHE A 94 6.38 -13.92 -26.68
N VAL A 95 6.62 -15.03 -27.37
CA VAL A 95 7.84 -15.82 -27.27
C VAL A 95 8.41 -16.05 -28.66
N LYS A 96 9.71 -15.85 -28.81
CA LYS A 96 10.47 -16.21 -30.01
C LYS A 96 11.46 -17.32 -29.67
N ASN A 97 11.35 -18.46 -30.34
CA ASN A 97 12.27 -19.58 -30.17
C ASN A 97 13.51 -19.38 -31.05
N ASN A 98 14.65 -19.03 -30.43
CA ASN A 98 15.94 -18.89 -31.12
C ASN A 98 16.76 -20.19 -31.12
N GLY A 99 16.17 -21.30 -30.65
CA GLY A 99 16.77 -22.62 -30.67
C GLY A 99 17.02 -23.15 -29.26
N VAL A 100 16.03 -23.83 -28.70
CA VAL A 100 16.20 -24.71 -27.55
C VAL A 100 16.80 -26.02 -28.03
N ARG A 101 17.96 -26.41 -27.51
CA ARG A 101 18.66 -27.65 -27.87
C ARG A 101 18.51 -28.73 -26.81
N GLN A 102 18.39 -28.32 -25.55
CA GLN A 102 18.40 -29.23 -24.42
C GLN A 102 17.58 -28.69 -23.26
N GLY A 103 16.75 -29.56 -22.67
CA GLY A 103 15.79 -29.19 -21.62
C GLY A 103 14.49 -28.65 -22.19
N GLN A 104 13.71 -28.00 -21.32
CA GLN A 104 12.43 -27.40 -21.66
C GLN A 104 12.38 -25.94 -21.20
N PHE A 105 12.00 -25.05 -22.09
CA PHE A 105 11.55 -23.70 -21.73
C PHE A 105 10.04 -23.69 -21.51
N GLY A 106 9.55 -22.86 -20.61
CA GLY A 106 8.13 -22.58 -20.47
C GLY A 106 7.87 -21.36 -19.61
N ILE A 107 6.66 -20.82 -19.74
CA ILE A 107 6.12 -19.77 -18.88
C ILE A 107 5.19 -20.43 -17.86
N ARG A 108 5.29 -20.04 -16.60
CA ARG A 108 4.63 -20.69 -15.48
C ARG A 108 3.98 -19.65 -14.57
N LEU A 109 2.75 -19.92 -14.16
CA LEU A 109 2.13 -19.28 -13.00
C LEU A 109 2.39 -20.18 -11.78
N TYR A 110 3.14 -19.67 -10.81
CA TYR A 110 3.36 -20.33 -9.53
C TYR A 110 2.32 -19.86 -8.51
N CYS A 111 1.78 -20.78 -7.74
CA CYS A 111 0.95 -20.50 -6.57
C CYS A 111 1.71 -21.00 -5.34
N ASN A 112 2.11 -20.07 -4.47
CA ASN A 112 2.91 -20.36 -3.29
C ASN A 112 2.08 -20.17 -2.01
N ASP A 113 2.46 -20.90 -0.96
CA ASP A 113 1.99 -20.64 0.40
C ASP A 113 2.82 -19.53 1.07
N ALA A 114 2.44 -19.16 2.29
CA ALA A 114 3.11 -18.13 3.09
C ALA A 114 4.55 -18.50 3.48
N GLU A 115 4.94 -19.78 3.38
CA GLU A 115 6.30 -20.26 3.61
C GLU A 115 7.12 -20.39 2.30
N GLU A 116 6.68 -19.75 1.21
CA GLU A 116 7.36 -19.74 -0.10
C GLU A 116 7.42 -21.11 -0.79
N ARG A 117 6.62 -22.08 -0.35
CA ARG A 117 6.54 -23.40 -0.97
C ARG A 117 5.54 -23.35 -2.12
N CYS A 118 5.96 -23.88 -3.27
CA CYS A 118 5.09 -24.03 -4.43
C CYS A 118 4.01 -25.10 -4.14
N ILE A 119 2.77 -24.66 -4.02
CA ILE A 119 1.59 -25.54 -3.87
C ILE A 119 1.29 -26.20 -5.21
N VAL A 120 1.18 -25.37 -6.26
CA VAL A 120 0.89 -25.79 -7.63
C VAL A 120 1.51 -24.81 -8.62
N MET A 121 1.80 -25.30 -9.81
CA MET A 121 2.19 -24.45 -10.93
C MET A 121 1.46 -24.86 -12.20
N LYS A 122 1.10 -23.88 -13.03
CA LYS A 122 0.57 -24.10 -14.37
C LYS A 122 1.56 -23.62 -15.41
N SER A 123 1.95 -24.50 -16.32
CA SER A 123 2.85 -24.23 -17.43
C SER A 123 2.08 -23.96 -18.72
N PHE A 124 2.59 -23.07 -19.56
CA PHE A 124 2.14 -22.80 -20.93
C PHE A 124 3.29 -22.23 -21.77
N GLY A 125 3.13 -22.20 -23.09
CA GLY A 125 4.18 -21.73 -24.02
C GLY A 125 5.44 -22.59 -23.97
N GLU A 126 5.26 -23.90 -23.87
CA GLU A 126 6.36 -24.86 -23.71
C GLU A 126 7.14 -25.04 -25.01
N ILE A 127 8.48 -24.96 -24.91
CA ILE A 127 9.41 -25.14 -26.02
C ILE A 127 10.44 -26.18 -25.62
N THR A 128 10.63 -27.19 -26.46
CA THR A 128 11.61 -28.27 -26.26
C THR A 128 12.59 -28.33 -27.43
N ALA A 129 13.57 -29.24 -27.36
CA ALA A 129 14.49 -29.55 -28.46
C ALA A 129 13.80 -29.99 -29.77
N GLN A 130 12.54 -30.46 -29.69
CA GLN A 130 11.74 -30.86 -30.83
C GLN A 130 10.93 -29.70 -31.42
N THR A 131 10.84 -28.57 -30.71
CA THR A 131 10.11 -27.39 -31.17
C THR A 131 10.99 -26.61 -32.16
N PRO A 132 10.59 -26.46 -33.43
CA PRO A 132 11.39 -25.71 -34.40
C PRO A 132 11.61 -24.27 -33.95
N ALA A 133 12.79 -23.74 -34.24
CA ALA A 133 13.04 -22.30 -34.10
C ALA A 133 12.08 -21.52 -35.02
N GLY A 134 11.65 -20.34 -34.59
CA GLY A 134 10.59 -19.60 -35.28
C GLY A 134 10.48 -18.15 -34.83
N GLY A 135 9.60 -17.40 -35.51
CA GLY A 135 9.29 -16.01 -35.16
C GLY A 135 8.52 -15.87 -33.84
N TRP A 136 8.13 -14.65 -33.52
CA TRP A 136 7.31 -14.33 -32.36
C TRP A 136 5.95 -15.04 -32.43
N GLN A 137 5.58 -15.72 -31.35
CA GLN A 137 4.29 -16.38 -31.17
C GLN A 137 3.67 -15.94 -29.84
N LYS A 138 2.39 -15.57 -29.86
CA LYS A 138 1.63 -15.30 -28.64
C LYS A 138 1.19 -16.61 -28.00
N HIS A 139 1.54 -16.82 -26.75
CA HIS A 139 1.00 -17.91 -25.93
C HIS A 139 0.07 -17.32 -24.90
N THR A 140 -1.10 -17.94 -24.69
CA THR A 140 -2.13 -17.46 -23.75
C THR A 140 -2.67 -18.65 -22.97
N PHE A 141 -2.95 -18.45 -21.69
CA PHE A 141 -3.73 -19.37 -20.88
C PHE A 141 -4.68 -18.60 -19.94
N ARG A 142 -5.75 -19.27 -19.51
CA ARG A 142 -6.77 -18.71 -18.62
C ARG A 142 -6.74 -19.39 -17.25
N PHE A 143 -7.01 -18.64 -16.19
CA PHE A 143 -7.19 -19.18 -14.84
C PHE A 143 -8.26 -18.45 -14.04
N GLY A 144 -8.74 -19.09 -12.97
CA GLY A 144 -9.87 -18.63 -12.17
C GLY A 144 -11.18 -19.28 -12.59
N PRO A 145 -12.33 -18.90 -12.02
CA PRO A 145 -13.60 -19.59 -12.22
C PRO A 145 -13.94 -19.78 -13.71
N GLY A 146 -14.36 -20.99 -14.09
CA GLY A 146 -14.69 -21.33 -15.47
C GLY A 146 -13.49 -21.59 -16.40
N ALA A 147 -12.25 -21.48 -15.90
CA ALA A 147 -11.04 -21.87 -16.62
C ALA A 147 -10.50 -23.24 -16.17
N ASP A 148 -9.62 -23.84 -16.98
CA ASP A 148 -9.01 -25.15 -16.72
C ASP A 148 -8.04 -25.16 -15.53
N PHE A 149 -7.61 -23.99 -15.07
CA PHE A 149 -6.74 -23.84 -13.91
C PHE A 149 -7.41 -22.96 -12.85
N GLN A 150 -7.61 -23.52 -11.66
CA GLN A 150 -8.10 -22.79 -10.49
C GLN A 150 -6.92 -22.50 -9.57
N VAL A 151 -6.83 -21.26 -9.09
CA VAL A 151 -5.84 -20.90 -8.07
C VAL A 151 -6.32 -21.50 -6.73
N PRO A 152 -5.51 -22.33 -6.05
CA PRO A 152 -5.90 -22.91 -4.76
C PRO A 152 -6.23 -21.82 -3.73
N ARG A 153 -7.19 -22.09 -2.84
CA ARG A 153 -7.64 -21.09 -1.85
C ARG A 153 -6.57 -20.76 -0.81
N GLU A 154 -5.68 -21.70 -0.56
CA GLU A 154 -4.53 -21.59 0.32
C GLU A 154 -3.34 -20.83 -0.29
N THR A 155 -3.48 -20.32 -1.52
CA THR A 155 -2.43 -19.53 -2.17
C THR A 155 -2.26 -18.19 -1.43
N ASP A 156 -1.07 -17.96 -0.90
CA ASP A 156 -0.67 -16.67 -0.29
C ASP A 156 -0.29 -15.65 -1.35
N HIS A 157 0.44 -16.09 -2.39
CA HIS A 157 0.80 -15.24 -3.52
C HIS A 157 1.06 -16.05 -4.79
N VAL A 158 0.97 -15.36 -5.93
CA VAL A 158 1.35 -15.90 -7.23
C VAL A 158 2.46 -15.07 -7.86
N PHE A 159 3.23 -15.69 -8.76
CA PHE A 159 4.11 -14.94 -9.65
C PHE A 159 4.23 -15.63 -11.00
N VAL A 160 4.56 -14.84 -12.02
CA VAL A 160 4.80 -15.33 -13.37
C VAL A 160 6.29 -15.56 -13.53
N ARG A 161 6.66 -16.72 -14.07
CA ARG A 161 8.05 -17.09 -14.30
C ARG A 161 8.25 -17.65 -15.70
N ALA A 162 9.25 -17.15 -16.42
CA ALA A 162 9.73 -17.74 -17.65
C ALA A 162 11.10 -18.39 -17.39
N SER A 163 11.23 -19.69 -17.65
CA SER A 163 12.45 -20.42 -17.28
C SER A 163 12.73 -21.67 -18.10
N PHE A 164 14.03 -21.96 -18.24
CA PHE A 164 14.56 -23.24 -18.66
C PHE A 164 14.64 -24.20 -17.48
N TYR A 165 14.22 -25.45 -17.69
CA TYR A 165 14.28 -26.49 -16.67
C TYR A 165 14.60 -27.86 -17.27
N ARG A 166 15.49 -28.56 -16.58
CA ARG A 166 15.73 -30.01 -16.68
C ARG A 166 16.07 -30.54 -15.29
N LYS A 167 15.76 -31.81 -15.03
CA LYS A 167 15.95 -32.44 -13.72
C LYS A 167 17.41 -32.46 -13.25
N ASP A 168 18.34 -32.64 -14.17
CA ASP A 168 19.79 -32.65 -13.91
C ASP A 168 20.44 -31.26 -13.99
N GLY A 169 19.65 -30.22 -14.26
CA GLY A 169 20.11 -28.84 -14.32
C GLY A 169 20.74 -28.41 -15.64
N ASP A 170 20.94 -29.32 -16.60
CA ASP A 170 21.75 -29.04 -17.79
C ASP A 170 20.86 -28.68 -19.00
N CYS A 171 20.43 -27.41 -19.03
CA CYS A 171 19.68 -26.84 -20.17
C CYS A 171 20.58 -26.05 -21.11
N GLU A 172 20.24 -26.08 -22.39
CA GLU A 172 20.91 -25.30 -23.42
C GLU A 172 19.89 -24.78 -24.43
N GLY A 173 19.84 -23.46 -24.60
CA GLY A 173 18.91 -22.85 -25.53
C GLY A 173 18.82 -21.35 -25.41
N GLU A 174 18.14 -20.74 -26.37
CA GLU A 174 17.85 -19.31 -26.37
C GLU A 174 16.39 -19.06 -26.74
N VAL A 175 15.73 -18.19 -25.98
CA VAL A 175 14.41 -17.65 -26.32
C VAL A 175 14.42 -16.13 -26.11
N MET A 176 13.51 -15.43 -26.78
CA MET A 176 13.21 -14.03 -26.51
C MET A 176 11.77 -13.91 -26.05
N LEU A 177 11.49 -13.00 -25.13
CA LEU A 177 10.19 -12.79 -24.51
C LEU A 177 9.82 -11.32 -24.57
N ASP A 178 8.55 -11.04 -24.80
CA ASP A 178 8.02 -9.69 -24.88
C ASP A 178 6.52 -9.65 -24.55
N ASP A 179 6.00 -8.45 -24.31
CA ASP A 179 4.57 -8.16 -24.18
C ASP A 179 3.79 -9.13 -23.26
N PHE A 180 4.25 -9.28 -22.01
CA PHE A 180 3.51 -10.03 -21.00
C PHE A 180 2.20 -9.33 -20.64
N GLU A 181 1.08 -10.04 -20.67
CA GLU A 181 -0.21 -9.50 -20.25
C GLU A 181 -0.84 -10.41 -19.22
N LEU A 182 -1.04 -9.91 -18.00
CA LEU A 182 -1.95 -10.50 -17.04
C LEU A 182 -3.14 -9.57 -16.86
N VAL A 183 -4.26 -9.92 -17.49
CA VAL A 183 -5.46 -9.09 -17.50
C VAL A 183 -6.63 -9.87 -16.94
N ARG A 184 -7.46 -9.17 -16.16
CA ARG A 184 -8.76 -9.70 -15.76
C ARG A 184 -9.64 -9.81 -17.00
N GLU A 185 -10.29 -10.96 -17.17
CA GLU A 185 -11.31 -11.08 -18.20
C GLU A 185 -12.59 -10.39 -17.71
N ASN A 186 -13.03 -9.38 -18.46
CA ASN A 186 -14.24 -8.63 -18.17
C ASN A 186 -15.48 -9.46 -18.51
N ALA A 187 -15.79 -10.47 -17.69
CA ALA A 187 -17.18 -10.84 -17.52
C ALA A 187 -17.82 -9.71 -16.70
N LYS A 188 -18.65 -8.87 -17.34
CA LYS A 188 -19.62 -8.07 -16.60
C LYS A 188 -20.52 -9.06 -15.86
N ALA A 189 -20.17 -9.42 -14.62
CA ALA A 189 -21.15 -9.97 -13.72
C ALA A 189 -22.31 -8.97 -13.67
N ALA A 190 -23.55 -9.45 -13.76
CA ALA A 190 -24.71 -8.59 -13.61
C ALA A 190 -24.53 -7.77 -12.33
N ARG A 191 -24.43 -6.45 -12.45
CA ARG A 191 -24.22 -5.62 -11.27
C ARG A 191 -25.46 -5.73 -10.40
N PRO A 192 -25.32 -5.90 -9.07
CA PRO A 192 -26.45 -5.85 -8.16
C PRO A 192 -27.04 -4.42 -8.05
N VAL A 193 -26.31 -3.41 -8.54
CA VAL A 193 -26.78 -2.01 -8.68
C VAL A 193 -27.40 -1.86 -10.07
N GLN A 194 -28.50 -1.11 -10.19
CA GLN A 194 -29.09 -0.79 -11.50
C GLN A 194 -28.00 -0.25 -12.43
N ASP A 195 -27.71 -0.95 -13.53
CA ASP A 195 -26.79 -0.44 -14.54
C ASP A 195 -27.47 0.70 -15.30
N GLY A 196 -26.81 1.86 -15.34
CA GLY A 196 -27.18 2.94 -16.24
C GLY A 196 -26.66 2.62 -17.63
N GLU A 197 -27.37 3.07 -18.68
CA GLU A 197 -26.98 2.87 -20.09
C GLU A 197 -25.53 3.30 -20.39
N LYS A 198 -24.97 4.24 -19.60
CA LYS A 198 -23.61 4.77 -19.77
C LYS A 198 -22.59 4.32 -18.73
N GLY A 199 -22.97 3.43 -17.81
CA GLY A 199 -22.13 2.94 -16.72
C GLY A 199 -22.56 3.39 -15.33
N ALA A 200 -21.85 2.90 -14.31
CA ALA A 200 -22.11 3.13 -12.90
C ALA A 200 -21.03 4.03 -12.27
N VAL A 201 -21.46 5.04 -11.51
CA VAL A 201 -20.58 6.06 -10.94
C VAL A 201 -20.83 6.17 -9.44
N ALA A 202 -19.80 5.97 -8.63
CA ALA A 202 -19.78 6.36 -7.23
C ALA A 202 -19.42 7.85 -7.12
N VAL A 203 -20.20 8.62 -6.39
CA VAL A 203 -19.90 10.02 -6.07
C VAL A 203 -19.65 10.11 -4.56
N TRP A 204 -18.41 10.40 -4.16
CA TRP A 204 -18.10 10.51 -2.74
C TRP A 204 -18.62 11.83 -2.16
N ARG A 205 -19.34 11.71 -1.05
CA ARG A 205 -19.83 12.83 -0.23
C ARG A 205 -18.95 13.01 0.99
N LEU A 206 -18.15 14.08 0.99
CA LEU A 206 -17.44 14.51 2.18
C LEU A 206 -18.41 15.22 3.15
N GLU A 207 -18.74 14.56 4.26
CA GLU A 207 -19.80 14.98 5.19
C GLU A 207 -19.56 16.34 5.88
N LYS A 208 -18.28 16.72 6.06
CA LYS A 208 -17.90 17.98 6.74
C LYS A 208 -17.70 19.17 5.82
N ALA A 209 -17.69 18.97 4.50
CA ALA A 209 -17.52 20.06 3.55
C ALA A 209 -18.88 20.55 3.03
N THR A 210 -18.92 21.79 2.52
CA THR A 210 -20.04 22.34 1.73
C THR A 210 -20.41 21.51 0.49
N SER A 211 -19.74 20.38 0.25
CA SER A 211 -19.96 19.43 -0.83
C SER A 211 -21.08 18.41 -0.57
N GLY A 212 -21.63 18.33 0.65
CA GLY A 212 -22.76 17.45 0.96
C GLY A 212 -23.92 17.57 -0.05
N PRO A 213 -24.50 18.76 -0.23
CA PRO A 213 -25.51 19.01 -1.27
C PRO A 213 -24.96 18.88 -2.69
N LEU A 214 -23.65 19.12 -2.91
CA LEU A 214 -23.03 19.06 -4.23
C LEU A 214 -22.96 17.62 -4.75
N ALA A 215 -22.64 16.64 -3.90
CA ALA A 215 -22.59 15.23 -4.27
C ALA A 215 -23.95 14.75 -4.81
N GLU A 216 -25.03 15.10 -4.12
CA GLU A 216 -26.40 14.78 -4.55
C GLU A 216 -26.78 15.49 -5.85
N VAL A 217 -26.44 16.78 -6.00
CA VAL A 217 -26.69 17.52 -7.24
C VAL A 217 -25.94 16.91 -8.42
N VAL A 218 -24.67 16.53 -8.24
CA VAL A 218 -23.87 15.90 -9.29
C VAL A 218 -24.41 14.52 -9.63
N ALA A 219 -24.72 13.68 -8.64
CA ALA A 219 -25.32 12.37 -8.87
C ALA A 219 -26.67 12.48 -9.60
N GLY A 220 -27.53 13.43 -9.23
CA GLY A 220 -28.78 13.72 -9.94
C GLY A 220 -28.55 14.07 -11.41
N ARG A 221 -27.56 14.92 -11.72
CA ARG A 221 -27.21 15.28 -13.10
C ARG A 221 -26.65 14.09 -13.89
N LEU A 222 -25.87 13.22 -13.25
CA LEU A 222 -25.36 12.01 -13.90
C LEU A 222 -26.50 11.05 -14.26
N ARG A 223 -27.48 10.87 -13.35
CA ARG A 223 -28.69 10.08 -13.60
C ARG A 223 -29.52 10.62 -14.75
N GLU A 224 -29.76 11.93 -14.81
CA GLU A 224 -30.43 12.59 -15.94
C GLU A 224 -29.73 12.34 -17.29
N ARG A 225 -28.45 11.95 -17.28
CA ARG A 225 -27.63 11.71 -18.48
C ARG A 225 -27.44 10.24 -18.83
N GLY A 226 -28.07 9.33 -18.09
CA GLY A 226 -28.05 7.88 -18.36
C GLY A 226 -26.99 7.10 -17.59
N TYR A 227 -26.31 7.70 -16.60
CA TYR A 227 -25.44 6.97 -15.68
C TYR A 227 -26.21 6.47 -14.47
N ALA A 228 -25.83 5.32 -13.92
CA ALA A 228 -26.25 4.90 -12.60
C ALA A 228 -25.34 5.53 -11.55
N ALA A 229 -25.73 6.68 -11.00
CA ALA A 229 -24.94 7.35 -9.99
C ALA A 229 -25.41 6.99 -8.58
N THR A 230 -24.48 6.60 -7.70
CA THR A 230 -24.70 6.34 -6.27
C THR A 230 -23.84 7.29 -5.45
N VAL A 231 -24.45 7.96 -4.46
CA VAL A 231 -23.70 8.79 -3.52
C VAL A 231 -23.19 7.89 -2.39
N LEU A 232 -21.88 7.87 -2.16
CA LEU A 232 -21.25 7.12 -1.07
C LEU A 232 -20.94 8.06 0.09
N SER A 233 -21.30 7.65 1.31
CA SER A 233 -20.76 8.26 2.52
C SER A 233 -19.28 7.94 2.67
N THR A 234 -18.57 8.63 3.57
CA THR A 234 -17.18 8.26 3.88
C THR A 234 -17.08 6.86 4.48
N ASN A 235 -18.10 6.39 5.21
CA ASN A 235 -18.15 5.01 5.70
C ASN A 235 -18.28 4.00 4.56
N ASP A 236 -19.12 4.29 3.56
CA ASP A 236 -19.27 3.41 2.38
C ASP A 236 -18.00 3.41 1.52
N LEU A 237 -17.32 4.55 1.39
CA LEU A 237 -16.07 4.67 0.63
C LEU A 237 -14.95 3.80 1.21
N THR A 238 -14.98 3.58 2.52
CA THR A 238 -13.92 2.87 3.26
C THR A 238 -14.23 1.38 3.44
N ASP A 239 -15.32 0.91 2.83
CA ASP A 239 -15.81 -0.46 2.88
C ASP A 239 -15.60 -1.12 1.51
N ASP A 240 -14.78 -2.17 1.46
CA ASP A 240 -14.40 -2.86 0.22
C ASP A 240 -15.58 -3.51 -0.51
N GLU A 241 -16.63 -3.89 0.22
CA GLU A 241 -17.83 -4.47 -0.39
C GLU A 241 -18.69 -3.39 -1.07
N LYS A 242 -18.51 -2.13 -0.65
CA LYS A 242 -19.28 -0.99 -1.15
C LYS A 242 -18.52 -0.16 -2.16
N LEU A 243 -17.19 -0.08 -2.10
CA LEU A 243 -16.36 0.51 -3.15
C LEU A 243 -15.61 -0.59 -3.91
N SER A 244 -16.24 -1.11 -4.96
CA SER A 244 -15.64 -2.14 -5.82
C SER A 244 -15.86 -1.84 -7.30
N ALA A 245 -14.89 -2.26 -8.13
CA ALA A 245 -14.98 -2.18 -9.59
C ALA A 245 -16.13 -3.05 -10.15
N ASP A 246 -16.64 -3.98 -9.36
CA ASP A 246 -17.82 -4.77 -9.71
C ASP A 246 -19.11 -3.95 -9.60
N LEU A 247 -19.11 -2.92 -8.75
CA LEU A 247 -20.27 -2.05 -8.51
C LEU A 247 -20.20 -0.75 -9.32
N PHE A 248 -18.99 -0.22 -9.54
CA PHE A 248 -18.78 1.09 -10.15
C PHE A 248 -17.67 1.07 -11.20
N ASP A 249 -17.87 1.80 -12.30
CA ASP A 249 -16.82 2.07 -13.29
C ASP A 249 -15.93 3.24 -12.87
N LEU A 250 -16.50 4.21 -12.16
CA LEU A 250 -15.86 5.47 -11.80
C LEU A 250 -16.16 5.86 -10.36
N LEU A 251 -15.11 6.21 -9.61
CA LEU A 251 -15.22 6.97 -8.37
C LEU A 251 -14.95 8.45 -8.67
N LEU A 252 -15.91 9.30 -8.32
CA LEU A 252 -15.82 10.75 -8.43
C LEU A 252 -15.61 11.38 -7.04
N VAL A 253 -14.43 11.97 -6.85
CA VAL A 253 -14.08 12.75 -5.67
C VAL A 253 -14.21 14.23 -6.02
N LEU A 254 -15.26 14.86 -5.49
CA LEU A 254 -15.57 16.26 -5.81
C LEU A 254 -14.65 17.28 -5.11
N ASP A 255 -14.03 16.85 -4.01
CA ASP A 255 -13.10 17.65 -3.23
C ASP A 255 -11.92 16.79 -2.77
N GLY A 256 -10.77 16.95 -3.43
CA GLY A 256 -9.53 16.25 -3.11
C GLY A 256 -8.74 16.82 -1.92
N SER A 257 -9.28 17.76 -1.15
CA SER A 257 -8.59 18.39 -0.01
C SER A 257 -8.49 17.50 1.24
N ALA A 258 -9.17 16.37 1.26
CA ALA A 258 -9.11 15.44 2.38
C ALA A 258 -9.43 14.03 1.90
N TYR A 259 -8.93 13.01 2.59
CA TYR A 259 -9.25 11.61 2.28
C TYR A 259 -9.20 10.72 3.52
N PRO A 260 -10.14 9.77 3.71
CA PRO A 260 -10.10 8.86 4.85
C PRO A 260 -8.90 7.92 4.78
N VAL A 261 -8.14 7.87 5.88
CA VAL A 261 -7.01 6.93 6.02
C VAL A 261 -7.44 5.47 5.78
N PRO A 262 -8.55 5.00 6.38
CA PRO A 262 -9.19 3.71 6.06
C PRO A 262 -9.47 3.44 4.58
N GLY A 263 -9.67 4.48 3.77
CA GLY A 263 -10.09 4.34 2.38
C GLY A 263 -8.96 4.05 1.41
N LYS A 264 -7.71 4.01 1.87
CA LYS A 264 -6.52 3.80 1.03
C LYS A 264 -6.55 2.41 0.37
N MET A 265 -6.82 1.36 1.15
CA MET A 265 -6.87 -0.02 0.63
C MET A 265 -8.09 -0.28 -0.27
N PRO A 266 -9.32 0.11 0.11
CA PRO A 266 -10.47 0.05 -0.79
C PRO A 266 -10.24 0.78 -2.11
N LEU A 267 -9.63 1.97 -2.07
CA LEU A 267 -9.31 2.70 -3.30
C LEU A 267 -8.28 1.95 -4.16
N LEU A 268 -7.22 1.42 -3.57
CA LEU A 268 -6.22 0.65 -4.31
C LEU A 268 -6.83 -0.60 -4.95
N ARG A 269 -7.68 -1.32 -4.22
CA ARG A 269 -8.40 -2.50 -4.74
C ARG A 269 -9.36 -2.12 -5.86
N PHE A 270 -10.12 -1.04 -5.69
CA PHE A 270 -11.01 -0.50 -6.72
C PHE A 270 -10.24 -0.18 -8.01
N LEU A 271 -9.12 0.54 -7.90
CA LEU A 271 -8.27 0.90 -9.04
C LEU A 271 -7.62 -0.33 -9.71
N ARG A 272 -7.08 -1.26 -8.91
CA ARG A 272 -6.49 -2.52 -9.43
C ARG A 272 -7.55 -3.43 -10.06
N GLY A 273 -8.78 -3.37 -9.56
CA GLY A 273 -9.94 -4.07 -10.10
C GLY A 273 -10.46 -3.53 -11.42
N GLY A 274 -9.89 -2.42 -11.94
CA GLY A 274 -10.26 -1.77 -13.20
C GLY A 274 -11.13 -0.52 -13.04
N GLY A 275 -11.44 -0.14 -11.79
CA GLY A 275 -12.17 1.09 -11.51
C GLY A 275 -11.36 2.34 -11.87
N SER A 276 -12.04 3.38 -12.35
CA SER A 276 -11.42 4.67 -12.68
C SER A 276 -11.63 5.70 -11.57
N LEU A 277 -10.69 6.62 -11.38
CA LEU A 277 -10.79 7.70 -10.40
C LEU A 277 -10.75 9.06 -11.09
N LEU A 278 -11.73 9.92 -10.78
CA LEU A 278 -11.72 11.34 -11.13
C LEU A 278 -11.72 12.17 -9.85
N VAL A 279 -10.64 12.93 -9.63
CA VAL A 279 -10.53 13.86 -8.51
C VAL A 279 -10.65 15.29 -9.03
N LEU A 280 -11.56 16.05 -8.42
CA LEU A 280 -11.74 17.48 -8.65
C LEU A 280 -11.25 18.27 -7.43
N GLY A 281 -10.83 19.52 -7.66
CA GLY A 281 -10.19 20.35 -6.64
C GLY A 281 -8.67 20.29 -6.71
N ARG A 282 -7.97 20.87 -5.73
CA ARG A 282 -6.49 20.89 -5.70
C ARG A 282 -5.96 19.53 -5.24
N PRO A 283 -5.29 18.73 -6.09
CA PRO A 283 -4.51 17.60 -5.64
C PRO A 283 -3.23 18.15 -5.00
N GLY A 284 -3.10 18.11 -3.67
CA GLY A 284 -1.87 18.55 -3.01
C GLY A 284 -1.95 18.94 -1.55
N ALA A 285 -3.15 19.03 -0.97
CA ALA A 285 -3.33 19.17 0.47
C ALA A 285 -4.33 18.11 0.92
N GLN A 286 -3.93 16.83 0.88
CA GLN A 286 -4.79 15.75 1.38
C GLN A 286 -4.68 15.73 2.90
N ALA A 287 -5.54 16.49 3.58
CA ALA A 287 -5.71 16.27 5.01
C ALA A 287 -6.17 14.82 5.24
N GLU A 288 -5.51 14.11 6.14
CA GLU A 288 -5.93 12.78 6.53
C GLU A 288 -7.20 12.87 7.38
N LEU A 289 -8.25 12.14 6.97
CA LEU A 289 -9.47 12.00 7.76
C LEU A 289 -9.40 10.71 8.57
N TYR A 290 -9.66 10.87 9.85
CA TYR A 290 -9.67 9.82 10.84
C TYR A 290 -11.10 9.63 11.35
N PRO A 291 -11.58 8.38 11.48
CA PRO A 291 -12.85 8.11 12.15
C PRO A 291 -12.78 8.48 13.65
N THR A 292 -13.89 8.99 14.16
CA THR A 292 -14.11 9.41 15.54
C THR A 292 -15.56 9.10 15.92
N ALA A 293 -15.90 9.15 17.22
CA ALA A 293 -17.29 8.99 17.67
C ALA A 293 -18.24 10.04 17.05
N GLY A 294 -17.72 11.23 16.75
CA GLY A 294 -18.46 12.33 16.10
C GLY A 294 -18.40 12.32 14.57
N GLY A 295 -18.00 11.22 13.94
CA GLY A 295 -17.80 11.13 12.50
C GLY A 295 -16.33 11.29 12.12
N TRP A 296 -16.04 11.96 11.01
CA TRP A 296 -14.68 12.02 10.45
C TRP A 296 -13.97 13.31 10.81
N ALA A 297 -12.73 13.28 11.31
CA ALA A 297 -11.97 14.48 11.68
C ALA A 297 -10.58 14.54 11.03
N THR A 298 -10.12 15.75 10.72
CA THR A 298 -8.74 15.98 10.29
C THR A 298 -7.79 15.99 11.49
N GLU A 299 -6.49 15.81 11.25
CA GLU A 299 -5.47 15.93 12.30
C GLU A 299 -5.55 17.25 13.07
N ALA A 300 -5.75 18.37 12.36
CA ALA A 300 -5.87 19.68 12.98
C ALA A 300 -7.09 19.79 13.91
N GLU A 301 -8.19 19.12 13.58
CA GLU A 301 -9.39 19.07 14.42
C GLU A 301 -9.19 18.13 15.63
N LEU A 302 -8.46 17.02 15.46
CA LEU A 302 -8.15 16.07 16.53
C LEU A 302 -7.20 16.65 17.58
N ALA A 303 -6.26 17.50 17.15
CA ALA A 303 -5.26 18.12 18.01
C ALA A 303 -5.80 19.29 18.86
N VAL A 304 -7.11 19.60 18.80
CA VAL A 304 -7.70 20.69 19.58
C VAL A 304 -7.80 20.31 21.05
N THR A 305 -6.98 20.97 21.86
CA THR A 305 -6.97 20.81 23.31
C THR A 305 -7.99 21.74 24.00
N PRO A 306 -8.57 21.35 25.15
CA PRO A 306 -9.32 22.25 26.02
C PRO A 306 -8.43 23.35 26.60
N HIS A 307 -8.96 24.57 26.80
CA HIS A 307 -8.20 25.71 27.34
C HIS A 307 -7.68 25.52 28.78
N ALA A 308 -8.21 24.54 29.52
CA ALA A 308 -7.84 24.23 30.91
C ALA A 308 -7.05 22.92 31.05
N ASP A 309 -6.43 22.43 29.97
CA ASP A 309 -5.75 21.13 29.97
C ASP A 309 -4.42 21.14 30.76
N VAL A 310 -4.31 20.22 31.73
CA VAL A 310 -3.10 20.00 32.53
C VAL A 310 -2.42 18.73 32.01
N PRO A 311 -1.15 18.79 31.53
CA PRO A 311 -0.49 17.63 30.95
C PRO A 311 -0.24 16.54 32.00
N VAL A 312 -0.32 15.29 31.56
CA VAL A 312 0.25 14.16 32.32
C VAL A 312 1.61 13.85 31.73
N ASN A 313 2.68 14.20 32.45
CA ASN A 313 4.04 13.91 32.00
C ASN A 313 4.29 12.40 32.04
N ILE A 314 4.73 11.84 30.91
CA ILE A 314 5.02 10.40 30.78
C ILE A 314 6.30 10.06 31.53
N ALA A 315 7.29 10.96 31.44
CA ALA A 315 8.42 11.05 32.35
C ALA A 315 8.76 12.53 32.49
N ALA A 316 8.94 13.04 33.72
CA ALA A 316 9.55 14.35 33.89
C ALA A 316 10.99 14.22 33.40
N GLY A 317 11.25 14.53 32.11
CA GLY A 317 12.47 14.26 31.35
C GLY A 317 13.73 14.95 31.89
N ARG A 318 14.09 14.67 33.15
CA ARG A 318 15.20 15.29 33.86
C ARG A 318 16.45 14.42 33.84
N ASP A 319 16.31 13.09 33.69
CA ASP A 319 17.43 12.14 33.83
C ASP A 319 17.52 11.18 32.63
N ALA A 320 18.74 10.92 32.16
CA ALA A 320 18.98 10.02 31.01
C ALA A 320 18.67 8.55 31.37
N ASP A 321 18.79 8.21 32.66
CA ASP A 321 18.70 6.84 33.16
C ASP A 321 17.29 6.23 33.08
N VAL A 322 16.25 7.05 32.88
CA VAL A 322 14.89 6.55 32.66
C VAL A 322 14.67 6.05 31.23
N TRP A 323 15.57 6.39 30.30
CA TRP A 323 15.48 5.97 28.91
C TRP A 323 16.14 4.62 28.69
N LYS A 324 15.37 3.69 28.14
CA LYS A 324 15.84 2.36 27.74
C LYS A 324 16.08 2.34 26.24
N LEU A 325 17.08 1.58 25.81
CA LEU A 325 17.34 1.34 24.38
C LEU A 325 16.67 0.05 23.93
N ASN A 326 15.94 0.13 22.82
CA ASN A 326 15.42 -1.02 22.11
C ASN A 326 16.00 -1.01 20.69
N MET A 327 16.79 -2.03 20.36
CA MET A 327 17.59 -2.09 19.13
C MET A 327 17.86 -3.54 18.71
N ASP A 328 18.26 -3.72 17.45
CA ASP A 328 18.74 -5.02 16.99
C ASP A 328 20.04 -5.40 17.73
N ALA A 329 20.15 -6.66 18.17
CA ALA A 329 21.30 -7.13 18.95
C ALA A 329 22.64 -7.03 18.19
N LYS A 330 22.61 -6.93 16.85
CA LYS A 330 23.79 -6.83 15.99
C LYS A 330 24.22 -5.39 15.71
N GLU A 331 23.48 -4.40 16.20
CA GLU A 331 23.77 -2.99 15.97
C GLU A 331 24.75 -2.37 16.97
N SER A 332 25.44 -1.32 16.52
CA SER A 332 26.20 -0.46 17.42
C SER A 332 25.25 0.34 18.31
N LYS A 333 25.56 0.35 19.61
CA LYS A 333 24.75 1.05 20.61
C LYS A 333 24.72 2.57 20.30
N PRO A 334 23.54 3.20 20.16
CA PRO A 334 23.46 4.64 19.98
C PRO A 334 23.91 5.38 21.25
N SER A 335 24.37 6.63 21.07
CA SER A 335 24.55 7.53 22.21
C SER A 335 23.22 8.17 22.58
N LEU A 336 22.95 8.24 23.88
CA LEU A 336 21.83 8.97 24.48
C LEU A 336 22.41 10.01 25.44
N GLU A 337 22.15 11.28 25.16
CA GLU A 337 22.70 12.39 25.93
C GLU A 337 21.58 13.38 26.29
N LEU A 338 21.60 13.88 27.52
CA LEU A 338 20.77 15.02 27.89
C LEU A 338 21.48 16.31 27.53
N ILE A 339 20.85 17.12 26.70
CA ILE A 339 21.32 18.45 26.32
C ILE A 339 20.48 19.48 27.04
N ALA A 340 21.14 20.36 27.79
CA ALA A 340 20.54 21.54 28.40
C ALA A 340 20.63 22.75 27.45
N ASP A 341 19.53 23.47 27.32
CA ASP A 341 19.42 24.74 26.61
C ASP A 341 18.60 25.70 27.49
N GLY A 342 19.30 26.52 28.28
CA GLY A 342 18.71 27.29 29.38
C GLY A 342 18.05 26.37 30.42
N ASP A 343 16.79 26.66 30.77
CA ASP A 343 15.98 25.85 31.70
C ASP A 343 15.38 24.59 31.06
N THR A 344 15.60 24.38 29.76
CA THR A 344 15.02 23.26 29.03
C THR A 344 16.02 22.12 28.89
N ARG A 345 15.59 20.89 29.17
CA ARG A 345 16.36 19.66 28.91
C ARG A 345 15.75 18.89 27.75
N SER A 346 16.58 18.33 26.90
CA SER A 346 16.18 17.46 25.79
C SER A 346 17.05 16.22 25.75
N LEU A 347 16.46 15.09 25.37
CA LEU A 347 17.23 13.90 25.04
C LEU A 347 17.69 14.02 23.59
N GLN A 348 18.98 13.82 23.34
CA GLN A 348 19.53 13.63 22.01
C GLN A 348 19.96 12.18 21.85
N MET A 349 19.51 11.55 20.76
CA MET A 349 20.00 10.26 20.31
C MET A 349 20.88 10.44 19.08
N ARG A 350 22.07 9.83 19.05
CA ARG A 350 22.90 9.70 17.84
C ARG A 350 23.21 8.24 17.57
N SER A 351 23.12 7.86 16.30
CA SER A 351 23.08 6.47 15.87
C SER A 351 23.92 6.24 14.62
N GLN A 352 24.48 5.04 14.49
CA GLN A 352 24.96 4.47 13.23
C GLN A 352 24.03 3.32 12.83
N LEU A 353 22.89 3.67 12.21
CA LEU A 353 21.76 2.77 12.00
C LEU A 353 22.02 1.72 10.92
N THR A 354 21.67 0.45 11.18
CA THR A 354 21.72 -0.62 10.16
C THR A 354 20.40 -1.38 9.98
N ALA A 355 19.59 -1.45 11.03
CA ALA A 355 18.34 -2.17 11.21
C ALA A 355 17.32 -1.28 11.95
N PHE A 356 17.28 -1.21 13.30
CA PHE A 356 16.33 -0.35 14.03
C PHE A 356 16.84 0.07 15.41
N GLN A 357 16.57 1.31 15.81
CA GLN A 357 16.91 1.83 17.14
C GLN A 357 15.84 2.75 17.69
N TYR A 358 15.48 2.55 18.97
CA TYR A 358 14.51 3.35 19.70
C TYR A 358 14.99 3.69 21.11
N ALA A 359 14.75 4.94 21.51
CA ALA A 359 14.79 5.38 22.89
C ALA A 359 13.38 5.23 23.49
N THR A 360 13.27 4.51 24.61
CA THR A 360 12.00 4.05 25.19
C THR A 360 11.84 4.55 26.62
N LEU A 361 10.64 5.02 26.96
CA LEU A 361 10.20 5.34 28.30
C LEU A 361 9.09 4.39 28.74
N ASP A 362 9.08 4.05 30.01
CA ASP A 362 7.87 3.49 30.62
C ASP A 362 6.81 4.60 30.66
N ALA A 363 5.62 4.30 30.16
CA ALA A 363 4.54 5.26 30.10
C ALA A 363 3.67 5.17 31.36
N THR A 364 3.44 6.31 32.00
CA THR A 364 2.35 6.43 32.98
C THR A 364 1.04 6.56 32.20
N PRO A 365 0.09 5.62 32.32
CA PRO A 365 -1.22 5.78 31.71
C PRO A 365 -1.89 7.06 32.24
N PRO A 366 -2.61 7.82 31.40
CA PRO A 366 -3.38 8.94 31.90
C PRO A 366 -4.56 8.47 32.79
N PRO A 367 -5.17 9.38 33.57
CA PRO A 367 -6.23 9.03 34.51
C PRO A 367 -7.53 8.56 33.85
N ASP A 368 -7.78 8.96 32.60
CA ASP A 368 -8.97 8.59 31.84
C ASP A 368 -8.70 8.68 30.31
N THR A 369 -9.66 8.20 29.51
CA THR A 369 -9.56 8.12 28.05
C THR A 369 -9.67 9.47 27.32
N SER A 370 -9.95 10.57 28.02
CA SER A 370 -9.97 11.91 27.40
C SER A 370 -8.56 12.40 27.06
N PHE A 371 -7.52 11.81 27.66
CA PHE A 371 -6.10 12.09 27.41
C PHE A 371 -5.57 11.35 26.16
N CYS A 372 -6.23 11.55 25.03
CA CYS A 372 -5.94 10.83 23.78
C CYS A 372 -4.96 11.56 22.85
N ILE A 373 -4.19 12.55 23.33
CA ILE A 373 -3.14 13.22 22.54
C ILE A 373 -1.77 12.97 23.18
N LEU A 374 -0.86 12.35 22.44
CA LEU A 374 0.57 12.31 22.76
C LEU A 374 1.24 13.56 22.21
N ARG A 375 1.71 14.44 23.09
CA ARG A 375 2.39 15.69 22.74
C ARG A 375 3.87 15.63 23.08
N PHE A 376 4.71 16.09 22.16
CA PHE A 376 6.14 16.23 22.37
C PHE A 376 6.73 17.30 21.44
N PHE A 377 7.92 17.81 21.77
CA PHE A 377 8.73 18.55 20.81
C PHE A 377 9.82 17.64 20.25
N ALA A 378 10.08 17.72 18.95
CA ALA A 378 11.21 17.02 18.34
C ALA A 378 11.87 17.83 17.21
N LYS A 379 13.14 17.51 16.95
CA LYS A 379 13.87 17.91 15.73
C LYS A 379 14.79 16.78 15.30
N GLY A 380 15.05 16.70 13.99
CA GLY A 380 16.03 15.81 13.39
C GLY A 380 17.22 16.58 12.84
N ASP A 381 18.16 15.86 12.24
CA ASP A 381 19.15 16.44 11.34
C ASP A 381 18.72 16.31 9.87
N ALA A 382 19.53 16.82 8.94
CA ALA A 382 19.26 16.75 7.51
C ALA A 382 19.21 15.31 6.96
N ARG A 383 19.69 14.30 7.70
CA ARG A 383 19.70 12.88 7.33
C ARG A 383 18.59 12.09 8.02
N THR A 384 17.84 12.72 8.91
CA THR A 384 16.80 12.10 9.74
C THR A 384 15.47 12.83 9.53
N PRO A 385 14.84 12.70 8.34
CA PRO A 385 13.63 13.45 7.98
C PRO A 385 12.35 12.90 8.60
N TYR A 386 12.40 11.76 9.29
CA TYR A 386 11.23 11.11 9.89
C TYR A 386 11.57 10.54 11.27
N LEU A 387 10.55 10.48 12.14
CA LEU A 387 10.59 9.82 13.44
C LEU A 387 9.45 8.82 13.54
N ALA A 388 9.77 7.57 13.89
CA ALA A 388 8.79 6.60 14.30
C ALA A 388 8.49 6.78 15.80
N VAL A 389 7.20 6.85 16.12
CA VAL A 389 6.66 6.87 17.47
C VAL A 389 5.92 5.56 17.67
N GLU A 390 6.36 4.78 18.63
CA GLU A 390 5.73 3.51 18.99
C GLU A 390 5.12 3.63 20.39
N LEU A 391 3.91 3.09 20.54
CA LEU A 391 3.21 2.91 21.81
C LEU A 391 3.00 1.43 22.04
N ASN A 392 3.23 0.98 23.27
CA ASN A 392 2.96 -0.39 23.68
C ASN A 392 1.91 -0.40 24.78
N GLU A 393 0.95 -1.32 24.69
CA GLU A 393 0.03 -1.58 25.80
C GLU A 393 0.60 -2.62 26.77
N LYS A 394 -0.03 -2.76 27.94
CA LYS A 394 0.32 -3.77 28.96
C LYS A 394 0.27 -5.21 28.45
N ASP A 395 -0.56 -5.49 27.45
CA ASP A 395 -0.65 -6.81 26.79
C ASP A 395 0.46 -7.03 25.75
N LYS A 396 1.38 -6.06 25.62
CA LYS A 396 2.50 -6.01 24.66
C LYS A 396 2.09 -5.75 23.21
N SER A 397 0.82 -5.42 22.95
CA SER A 397 0.42 -4.94 21.63
C SER A 397 1.18 -3.67 21.26
N ARG A 398 1.51 -3.54 19.98
CA ARG A 398 2.41 -2.51 19.46
C ARG A 398 1.67 -1.66 18.44
N TRP A 399 1.75 -0.36 18.63
CA TRP A 399 1.03 0.64 17.86
C TRP A 399 2.02 1.68 17.36
N LYS A 400 1.96 2.06 16.09
CA LYS A 400 2.96 2.96 15.47
C LYS A 400 2.33 4.13 14.74
N ALA A 401 2.97 5.28 14.86
CA ALA A 401 2.79 6.43 14.00
C ALA A 401 4.16 6.91 13.50
N VAL A 402 4.20 7.56 12.34
CA VAL A 402 5.41 8.20 11.80
C VAL A 402 5.15 9.68 11.59
N VAL A 403 6.06 10.54 12.05
CA VAL A 403 6.00 11.99 11.86
C VAL A 403 7.18 12.50 11.04
N PRO A 404 6.99 13.49 10.16
CA PRO A 404 8.10 14.18 9.53
C PRO A 404 8.86 15.03 10.57
N LEU A 405 10.18 15.05 10.49
CA LEU A 405 11.03 15.90 11.32
C LEU A 405 11.56 17.10 10.53
N SER A 406 11.67 18.23 11.22
CA SER A 406 12.40 19.40 10.74
C SER A 406 13.74 19.54 11.48
N THR A 407 14.67 20.32 10.94
CA THR A 407 15.94 20.67 11.62
C THR A 407 15.76 21.67 12.75
N SER A 408 14.58 22.30 12.83
CA SER A 408 14.16 23.17 13.92
C SER A 408 13.22 22.43 14.87
N TRP A 409 13.15 22.89 16.11
CA TRP A 409 12.18 22.37 17.08
C TRP A 409 10.76 22.60 16.58
N GLN A 410 9.98 21.53 16.53
CA GLN A 410 8.55 21.55 16.21
C GLN A 410 7.78 20.85 17.32
N GLU A 411 6.57 21.34 17.58
CA GLU A 411 5.61 20.64 18.42
C GLU A 411 4.84 19.63 17.59
N TYR A 412 4.69 18.41 18.12
CA TYR A 412 3.87 17.36 17.56
C TYR A 412 2.77 17.03 18.55
N SER A 413 1.53 16.95 18.08
CA SER A 413 0.36 16.55 18.84
C SER A 413 -0.33 15.40 18.11
N LEU A 414 -0.04 14.18 18.54
CA LEU A 414 -0.54 12.96 17.89
C LEU A 414 -1.74 12.44 18.65
N HIS A 415 -2.91 12.50 18.02
CA HIS A 415 -4.07 11.81 18.54
C HIS A 415 -3.83 10.29 18.47
N THR A 416 -4.18 9.54 19.52
CA THR A 416 -3.97 8.08 19.64
C THR A 416 -4.58 7.30 18.49
N ALA A 417 -5.64 7.83 17.90
CA ALA A 417 -6.29 7.25 16.73
C ALA A 417 -5.30 7.13 15.53
N ARG A 418 -4.28 8.01 15.42
CA ARG A 418 -3.25 7.94 14.36
C ARG A 418 -2.39 6.67 14.43
N PHE A 419 -2.35 5.99 15.57
CA PHE A 419 -1.48 4.83 15.76
C PHE A 419 -2.13 3.56 15.23
N ILE A 420 -1.35 2.78 14.49
CA ILE A 420 -1.81 1.58 13.80
C ILE A 420 -1.10 0.37 14.39
N SER A 421 -1.84 -0.71 14.62
CA SER A 421 -1.28 -1.97 15.12
C SER A 421 -0.27 -2.51 14.12
N TYR A 422 0.84 -3.03 14.61
CA TYR A 422 1.78 -3.76 13.77
C TYR A 422 2.50 -4.84 14.59
N ALA A 423 2.96 -5.88 13.89
CA ALA A 423 3.76 -6.95 14.48
C ALA A 423 3.17 -7.52 15.80
N THR A 424 1.83 -7.56 15.89
CA THR A 424 1.07 -8.09 17.02
C THR A 424 -0.05 -8.96 16.46
N GLU A 425 0.03 -10.27 16.65
CA GLU A 425 -1.00 -11.20 16.19
C GLU A 425 -2.33 -10.93 16.91
N GLY A 426 -3.44 -10.95 16.17
CA GLY A 426 -4.79 -10.74 16.70
C GLY A 426 -5.15 -9.30 17.09
N ARG A 427 -4.26 -8.32 16.85
CA ARG A 427 -4.53 -6.89 17.05
C ARG A 427 -4.51 -6.14 15.72
N GLY A 428 -5.24 -5.03 15.64
CA GLY A 428 -5.37 -4.21 14.42
C GLY A 428 -6.51 -4.61 13.49
N GLY A 429 -7.29 -5.64 13.86
CA GLY A 429 -8.49 -6.02 13.12
C GLY A 429 -9.63 -5.00 13.28
N ASP A 430 -10.77 -5.30 12.64
CA ASP A 430 -11.95 -4.44 12.66
C ASP A 430 -12.37 -4.06 14.08
N GLY A 431 -12.35 -2.75 14.37
CA GLY A 431 -12.77 -2.21 15.67
C GLY A 431 -11.66 -2.06 16.70
N ASP A 432 -10.46 -2.56 16.43
CA ASP A 432 -9.34 -2.48 17.35
C ASP A 432 -8.58 -1.15 17.23
N HIS A 433 -8.06 -0.67 18.34
CA HIS A 433 -7.33 0.59 18.42
C HIS A 433 -6.44 0.61 19.66
N PHE A 434 -5.52 1.57 19.71
CA PHE A 434 -4.72 1.80 20.90
C PHE A 434 -5.59 2.31 22.06
N HIS A 435 -5.54 1.59 23.18
CA HIS A 435 -6.21 1.92 24.44
C HIS A 435 -5.27 2.69 25.37
N VAL A 436 -5.47 4.00 25.47
CA VAL A 436 -4.55 4.89 26.21
C VAL A 436 -4.44 4.55 27.69
N GLU A 437 -5.51 4.06 28.32
CA GLU A 437 -5.54 3.59 29.70
C GLU A 437 -4.70 2.32 29.93
N ARG A 438 -4.35 1.62 28.84
CA ARG A 438 -3.48 0.44 28.84
C ARG A 438 -2.05 0.77 28.43
N ALA A 439 -1.71 2.05 28.16
CA ALA A 439 -0.37 2.47 27.80
C ALA A 439 0.67 1.94 28.81
N ALA A 440 1.71 1.30 28.31
CA ALA A 440 2.80 0.75 29.10
C ALA A 440 4.14 1.38 28.74
N GLN A 441 4.38 1.65 27.45
CA GLN A 441 5.63 2.24 26.97
C GLN A 441 5.39 3.21 25.82
N VAL A 442 6.28 4.18 25.69
CA VAL A 442 6.41 5.02 24.50
C VAL A 442 7.86 5.00 24.03
N SER A 443 8.04 4.81 22.73
CA SER A 443 9.33 4.67 22.08
C SER A 443 9.46 5.64 20.92
N PHE A 444 10.63 6.27 20.80
CA PHE A 444 10.96 7.20 19.73
C PHE A 444 12.22 6.74 19.03
N GLY A 445 12.18 6.63 17.71
CA GLY A 445 13.32 6.10 16.97
C GLY A 445 13.04 5.92 15.50
N TYR A 446 13.76 5.00 14.90
CA TYR A 446 13.65 4.76 13.46
C TYR A 446 14.15 3.36 13.06
N PRO A 447 13.43 2.69 12.15
CA PRO A 447 13.98 1.59 11.37
C PRO A 447 14.70 2.10 10.11
N SER A 448 15.69 1.34 9.62
CA SER A 448 16.47 1.67 8.42
C SER A 448 15.63 1.63 7.15
N SER A 449 14.49 0.93 7.16
CA SER A 449 13.49 0.98 6.09
C SER A 449 12.82 2.36 5.97
N LEU A 450 12.76 3.14 7.07
CA LEU A 450 12.11 4.46 7.08
C LEU A 450 13.07 5.58 6.71
N VAL A 451 14.28 5.58 7.27
CA VAL A 451 15.24 6.70 7.14
C VAL A 451 16.53 6.32 6.40
N GLY A 452 16.67 5.09 5.92
CA GLY A 452 17.91 4.54 5.36
C GLY A 452 18.94 4.18 6.43
N LYS A 453 20.07 3.58 6.01
CA LYS A 453 21.19 3.21 6.89
C LYS A 453 22.18 4.37 7.11
N GLY A 454 23.00 4.27 8.16
CA GLY A 454 24.10 5.19 8.48
C GLY A 454 23.76 6.18 9.60
N GLU A 455 24.49 7.30 9.63
CA GLU A 455 24.39 8.32 10.69
C GLU A 455 23.00 8.93 10.81
N ARG A 456 22.36 8.80 11.98
CA ARG A 456 21.06 9.40 12.27
C ARG A 456 21.08 10.09 13.63
N SER A 457 20.31 11.17 13.76
CA SER A 457 20.11 11.82 15.04
C SER A 457 18.75 12.50 15.16
N PHE A 458 18.22 12.49 16.38
CA PHE A 458 17.07 13.29 16.76
C PHE A 458 17.23 13.84 18.17
N SER A 459 16.48 14.90 18.46
CA SER A 459 16.31 15.40 19.82
C SER A 459 14.83 15.50 20.17
N ILE A 460 14.46 15.15 21.40
CA ILE A 460 13.08 15.14 21.89
C ILE A 460 12.98 15.74 23.30
N ARG A 461 11.85 16.39 23.60
CA ARG A 461 11.53 16.91 24.93
C ARG A 461 10.03 17.01 25.18
N ASP A 462 9.66 17.22 26.43
CA ASP A 462 8.29 17.50 26.90
C ASP A 462 7.22 16.49 26.44
N VAL A 463 7.55 15.20 26.58
CA VAL A 463 6.64 14.10 26.24
C VAL A 463 5.53 13.99 27.30
N CYS A 464 4.29 14.23 26.91
CA CYS A 464 3.14 14.21 27.79
C CYS A 464 1.85 13.76 27.10
N TRP A 465 0.90 13.28 27.90
CA TRP A 465 -0.48 13.13 27.47
C TRP A 465 -1.26 14.44 27.67
N ARG A 466 -2.14 14.73 26.72
CA ARG A 466 -3.01 15.91 26.67
C ARG A 466 -4.45 15.50 26.38
N LYS A 467 -5.41 16.28 26.85
CA LYS A 467 -6.83 16.05 26.55
C LYS A 467 -7.17 16.48 25.13
N SER A 468 -8.00 15.71 24.44
CA SER A 468 -8.69 16.20 23.24
C SER A 468 -10.14 16.55 23.56
N ARG A 469 -10.71 17.47 22.77
CA ARG A 469 -12.17 17.65 22.70
C ARG A 469 -12.85 16.54 21.91
N VAL A 470 -12.07 15.77 21.15
CA VAL A 470 -12.55 14.61 20.39
C VAL A 470 -12.20 13.36 21.19
N ALA A 471 -13.20 12.72 21.80
CA ALA A 471 -12.99 11.44 22.48
C ALA A 471 -12.62 10.35 21.46
N GLN A 472 -11.70 9.47 21.83
CA GLN A 472 -11.45 8.23 21.09
C GLN A 472 -12.41 7.14 21.61
N ASP A 473 -13.63 7.12 21.11
CA ASP A 473 -14.54 5.99 21.32
C ASP A 473 -14.74 5.18 20.02
N ALA A 474 -14.00 5.52 18.95
CA ALA A 474 -14.15 4.91 17.64
C ALA A 474 -12.80 4.53 17.00
N PRO A 475 -12.75 3.34 16.35
CA PRO A 475 -11.55 2.70 15.81
C PRO A 475 -11.05 3.34 14.52
N ILE A 476 -9.76 3.25 14.23
CA ILE A 476 -9.18 3.58 12.91
C ILE A 476 -8.89 2.29 12.16
N ARG A 477 -9.51 2.13 10.98
CA ARG A 477 -9.24 1.02 10.06
C ARG A 477 -7.84 1.15 9.46
N ASP A 478 -7.24 -0.01 9.22
CA ASP A 478 -5.89 -0.26 8.71
C ASP A 478 -5.31 0.73 7.69
N GLY A 479 -4.01 0.95 7.84
CA GLY A 479 -3.14 1.48 6.81
C GLY A 479 -1.68 1.19 7.19
N PHE A 480 -1.03 0.28 6.50
CA PHE A 480 0.40 0.00 6.68
C PHE A 480 1.24 1.30 6.75
N VAL A 481 2.15 1.32 7.73
CA VAL A 481 3.31 2.23 7.83
C VAL A 481 4.40 1.80 6.86
#